data_AF-A0A512JNS6-F1
#
_entry.id   AF-A0A512JNS6-F1
#
_cell.length_a   1.000
_cell.length_b   1.000
_cell.length_c   1.000
_cell.angle_alpha   90.00
_cell.angle_beta   90.00
_cell.angle_gamma   90.00
#
_symmetry.space_group_name_H-M   'P 1'
#
loop_
_entity.id
_entity.type
_entity.pdbx_description
1 polymer ?
#
loop_
_entity_poly.entity_id
_entity_poly.type
_entity_poly.pdbx_seq_one_letter_code
_entity_poly.pdbx_strand_id
1 'polypeptide(L)'
;MFSLETAPTSEDPFLRARIVCRAAYGLDAFERWEAIEAIEMFVREGSLPVWTAFGSAASLVYPEPARADHLRDAIRHPHAERNRGHEEESAAWRLRLGYADALVPPACPTAE
;
A
#
# COMPACT_ATOMS: atom_id res chain seq x y z
N MET A 1 -15.59 -2.80 11.29
CA MET A 1 -15.26 -4.17 10.87
C MET A 1 -13.98 -4.12 10.07
N PHE A 2 -13.01 -5.01 10.34
CA PHE A 2 -11.78 -5.07 9.54
C PHE A 2 -11.84 -6.26 8.58
N SER A 3 -11.37 -6.06 7.36
CA SER A 3 -11.23 -7.12 6.35
C SER A 3 -9.96 -6.93 5.54
N LEU A 4 -9.36 -8.03 5.13
CA LEU A 4 -8.33 -8.05 4.09
C LEU A 4 -9.03 -8.16 2.73
N GLU A 5 -8.84 -7.17 1.87
CA GLU A 5 -9.36 -7.16 0.50
C GLU A 5 -8.21 -7.28 -0.50
N THR A 6 -8.37 -8.11 -1.53
CA THR A 6 -7.36 -8.31 -2.57
C THR A 6 -7.97 -8.11 -3.96
N ALA A 7 -7.19 -7.49 -4.84
CA ALA A 7 -7.51 -7.29 -6.25
C ALA A 7 -6.21 -7.37 -7.06
N PRO A 8 -5.65 -8.58 -7.26
CA PRO A 8 -4.29 -8.78 -7.77
C PRO A 8 -4.07 -8.30 -9.21
N THR A 9 -5.12 -7.91 -9.92
CA THR A 9 -5.04 -7.32 -11.26
C THR A 9 -5.21 -5.81 -11.26
N SER A 10 -5.38 -5.17 -10.10
CA SER A 10 -5.54 -3.72 -10.02
C SER A 10 -4.29 -2.98 -10.48
N GLU A 11 -4.51 -1.91 -11.24
CA GLU A 11 -3.46 -0.98 -11.65
C GLU A 11 -3.00 -0.09 -10.49
N ASP A 12 -3.86 0.18 -9.49
CA ASP A 12 -3.42 0.84 -8.26
C ASP A 12 -2.72 -0.18 -7.36
N PRO A 13 -1.41 -0.04 -7.08
CA PRO A 13 -0.71 -0.93 -6.17
C PRO A 13 -1.42 -1.07 -4.82
N PHE A 14 -1.96 0.02 -4.29
CA PHE A 14 -2.59 0.02 -2.96
C PHE A 14 -3.99 -0.59 -2.94
N LEU A 15 -4.51 -1.00 -4.09
CA LEU A 15 -5.73 -1.80 -4.19
C LEU A 15 -5.45 -3.29 -4.40
N ARG A 16 -4.21 -3.70 -4.70
CA ARG A 16 -3.87 -5.11 -4.95
C ARG A 16 -4.04 -6.01 -3.73
N ALA A 17 -3.65 -5.51 -2.57
CA ALA A 17 -3.90 -6.10 -1.26
C ALA A 17 -3.98 -4.97 -0.25
N ARG A 18 -5.03 -4.92 0.59
CA ARG A 18 -5.27 -3.84 1.54
C ARG A 18 -6.08 -4.28 2.74
N ILE A 19 -5.86 -3.61 3.85
CA ILE A 19 -6.71 -3.71 5.04
C ILE A 19 -7.78 -2.63 4.93
N VAL A 20 -9.05 -3.02 5.10
CA VAL A 20 -10.18 -2.10 5.04
C VAL A 20 -10.89 -2.11 6.40
N CYS A 21 -10.91 -0.97 7.06
CA CYS A 21 -11.79 -0.70 8.20
C CYS A 21 -13.12 -0.14 7.68
N ARG A 22 -14.18 -0.95 7.75
CA ARG A 22 -15.52 -0.55 7.32
C ARG A 22 -16.38 -0.14 8.51
N ALA A 23 -16.91 1.07 8.43
CA ALA A 23 -17.91 1.60 9.37
C ALA A 23 -19.28 0.99 9.08
N ALA A 24 -19.96 0.49 10.12
CA ALA A 24 -21.27 -0.14 9.99
C ALA A 24 -22.44 0.86 10.11
N TYR A 25 -22.30 1.88 10.97
CA TYR A 25 -23.42 2.75 11.37
C TYR A 25 -23.18 4.25 11.12
N GLY A 26 -22.01 4.63 10.60
CA GLY A 26 -21.65 6.02 10.36
C GLY A 26 -20.15 6.25 10.48
N LEU A 27 -19.68 7.43 10.05
CA LEU A 27 -18.26 7.80 10.11
C LEU A 27 -17.75 7.95 11.56
N ASP A 28 -18.65 8.25 12.50
CA ASP A 28 -18.43 8.28 13.95
C ASP A 28 -17.89 6.95 14.49
N ALA A 29 -18.14 5.83 13.79
CA ALA A 29 -17.55 4.54 14.12
C ALA A 29 -16.01 4.55 14.09
N PHE A 30 -15.39 5.44 13.31
CA PHE A 30 -13.93 5.60 13.25
C PHE A 30 -13.38 6.47 14.40
N GLU A 31 -14.23 7.22 15.10
CA GLU A 31 -13.84 8.05 16.26
C GLU A 31 -13.80 7.24 17.57
N ARG A 32 -14.32 6.02 17.52
CA ARG A 32 -14.25 5.10 18.65
C ARG A 32 -12.80 4.66 18.90
N TRP A 33 -12.39 4.69 20.16
CA TRP A 33 -11.03 4.33 20.57
C TRP A 33 -10.62 2.92 20.07
N GLU A 34 -11.55 1.96 20.02
CA GLU A 34 -11.25 0.62 19.51
C GLU A 34 -10.86 0.63 18.02
N ALA A 35 -11.51 1.48 17.23
CA ALA A 35 -11.23 1.63 15.80
C ALA A 35 -9.92 2.36 15.58
N ILE A 36 -9.67 3.43 16.34
CA ILE A 36 -8.43 4.21 16.29
C ILE A 36 -7.22 3.31 16.59
N GLU A 37 -7.23 2.61 17.73
CA GLU A 37 -6.13 1.73 18.14
C GLU A 37 -5.86 0.61 17.12
N ALA A 38 -6.92 0.00 16.60
CA ALA A 38 -6.77 -1.06 15.60
C ALA A 38 -6.22 -0.52 14.27
N ILE A 39 -6.66 0.66 13.81
CA ILE A 39 -6.09 1.32 12.62
C ILE A 39 -4.62 1.65 12.87
N GLU A 40 -4.29 2.27 14.00
CA GLU A 40 -2.92 2.64 14.35
C GLU A 40 -1.98 1.44 14.46
N MET A 41 -2.47 0.30 14.95
CA MET A 41 -1.72 -0.95 14.96
C MET A 41 -1.28 -1.36 13.55
N PHE A 42 -2.20 -1.35 12.58
CA PHE A 42 -1.87 -1.69 11.19
C PHE A 42 -0.99 -0.64 10.51
N VAL A 43 -1.21 0.64 10.80
CA VAL A 43 -0.36 1.73 10.32
C VAL A 43 1.07 1.56 10.83
N ARG A 44 1.24 1.19 12.11
CA ARG A 44 2.54 0.96 12.75
C ARG A 44 3.23 -0.29 12.22
N GLU A 45 2.48 -1.35 11.94
CA GLU A 45 3.01 -2.54 11.28
C GLU A 45 3.49 -2.21 9.86
N GLY A 46 2.75 -1.36 9.14
CA GLY A 46 3.15 -0.82 7.85
C GLY A 46 3.27 -1.84 6.73
N SER A 47 2.69 -3.04 6.90
CA SER A 47 2.81 -4.16 5.97
C SER A 47 1.88 -4.05 4.76
N LEU A 48 0.70 -3.46 4.95
CA LEU A 48 -0.31 -3.30 3.91
C LEU A 48 -0.92 -1.89 3.93
N PRO A 49 -1.46 -1.42 2.79
CA PRO A 49 -2.22 -0.18 2.78
C PRO A 49 -3.46 -0.32 3.65
N VAL A 50 -3.77 0.70 4.43
CA VAL A 50 -4.93 0.75 5.33
C VAL A 50 -5.91 1.77 4.78
N TRP A 51 -7.15 1.35 4.63
CA TRP A 51 -8.25 2.16 4.14
C TRP A 51 -9.37 2.20 5.16
N THR A 52 -10.08 3.32 5.24
CA THR A 52 -11.39 3.42 5.89
C THR A 52 -12.48 3.45 4.83
N ALA A 53 -13.63 2.84 5.11
CA ALA A 53 -14.75 2.82 4.16
C ALA A 53 -16.10 2.99 4.86
N PHE A 54 -16.97 3.80 4.27
CA PHE A 54 -18.37 3.97 4.69
C PHE A 54 -19.27 4.09 3.46
N GLY A 55 -20.27 3.22 3.36
CA GLY A 55 -21.07 3.08 2.15
C GLY A 55 -20.19 2.76 0.93
N SER A 56 -20.30 3.58 -0.11
CA SER A 56 -19.46 3.50 -1.32
C SER A 56 -18.18 4.32 -1.24
N ALA A 57 -17.99 5.14 -0.20
CA ALA A 57 -16.81 5.97 -0.04
C ALA A 57 -15.69 5.18 0.66
N ALA A 58 -14.47 5.31 0.15
CA ALA A 58 -13.27 4.75 0.76
C ALA A 58 -12.13 5.78 0.72
N SER A 59 -11.36 5.85 1.80
CA SER A 59 -10.25 6.78 1.97
C SER A 59 -9.00 6.03 2.41
N LEU A 60 -7.87 6.37 1.80
CA LEU A 60 -6.57 5.82 2.17
C LEU A 60 -6.10 6.51 3.45
N VAL A 61 -5.77 5.71 4.47
CA VAL A 61 -5.19 6.17 5.74
C VAL A 61 -3.69 5.95 5.74
N TYR A 62 -3.24 4.79 5.25
CA TYR A 62 -1.83 4.45 5.14
C TYR A 62 -1.51 3.76 3.82
N PRO A 63 -0.41 4.11 3.12
CA PRO A 63 0.50 5.23 3.42
C PRO A 63 -0.21 6.58 3.46
N GLU A 64 0.38 7.56 4.17
CA GLU A 64 -0.21 8.90 4.26
C GLU A 64 -0.50 9.46 2.85
N PRO A 65 -1.66 10.07 2.60
CA PRO A 65 -2.07 10.50 1.26
C PRO A 65 -1.03 11.37 0.52
N ALA A 66 -0.32 12.24 1.24
CA ALA A 66 0.72 13.09 0.65
C ALA A 66 1.92 12.30 0.10
N ARG A 67 2.24 11.15 0.71
CA ARG A 67 3.34 10.25 0.27
C ARG A 67 2.84 9.18 -0.70
N ALA A 68 1.55 8.87 -0.66
CA ALA A 68 0.95 7.77 -1.40
C ALA A 68 1.19 7.88 -2.91
N ASP A 69 1.10 9.08 -3.49
CA ASP A 69 1.25 9.24 -4.94
C ASP A 69 2.68 8.99 -5.43
N HIS A 70 3.68 9.48 -4.70
CA HIS A 70 5.08 9.18 -4.97
C HIS A 70 5.37 7.68 -4.85
N LEU A 71 4.80 7.03 -3.83
CA LEU A 71 4.97 5.58 -3.66
C LEU A 71 4.26 4.77 -4.73
N ARG A 72 3.04 5.16 -5.13
CA ARG A 72 2.33 4.52 -6.25
C ARG A 72 3.18 4.57 -7.51
N ASP A 73 3.77 5.72 -7.81
CA ASP A 73 4.63 5.89 -8.97
C ASP A 73 5.91 5.04 -8.85
N ALA A 74 6.59 5.07 -7.72
CA ALA A 74 7.79 4.27 -7.47
C ALA A 74 7.51 2.76 -7.55
N ILE A 75 6.36 2.30 -7.05
CA ILE A 75 5.95 0.90 -7.13
C ILE A 75 5.68 0.49 -8.58
N ARG A 76 5.05 1.34 -9.39
CA ARG A 76 4.75 1.07 -10.81
C ARG A 76 5.98 1.18 -11.70
N HIS A 77 6.86 2.15 -11.42
CA HIS A 77 8.02 2.51 -12.22
C HIS A 77 9.29 2.56 -11.36
N PRO A 78 9.74 1.40 -10.82
CA PRO A 78 10.85 1.35 -9.86
C PRO A 78 12.20 1.80 -10.44
N HIS A 79 12.36 1.76 -11.77
CA HIS A 79 13.60 2.15 -12.46
C HIS A 79 13.58 3.58 -13.02
N ALA A 80 12.54 4.36 -12.77
CA ALA A 80 12.51 5.75 -13.22
C ALA A 80 13.49 6.59 -12.39
N GLU A 81 14.30 7.44 -13.04
CA GLU A 81 15.32 8.26 -12.35
C GLU A 81 14.73 9.12 -11.21
N ARG A 82 13.50 9.61 -11.39
CA ARG A 82 12.76 10.37 -10.36
C ARG A 82 12.47 9.58 -9.09
N ASN A 83 12.52 8.24 -9.15
CA ASN A 83 12.21 7.32 -8.06
C ASN A 83 13.44 6.72 -7.39
N ARG A 84 14.66 7.16 -7.79
CA ARG A 84 15.93 6.63 -7.26
C ARG A 84 16.05 6.72 -5.73
N GLY A 85 15.40 7.71 -5.11
CA GLY A 85 15.33 7.87 -3.65
C GLY A 85 14.33 6.96 -2.93
N HIS A 86 13.51 6.20 -3.66
CA HIS A 86 12.43 5.36 -3.14
C HIS A 86 12.59 3.89 -3.53
N GLU A 87 13.75 3.48 -4.04
CA GLU A 87 13.99 2.12 -4.55
C GLU A 87 13.74 1.05 -3.49
N GLU A 88 14.36 1.16 -2.32
CA GLU A 88 14.23 0.17 -1.24
C GLU A 88 12.78 0.06 -0.75
N GLU A 89 12.14 1.22 -0.51
CA GLU A 89 10.76 1.26 -0.04
C GLU A 89 9.78 0.71 -1.08
N SER A 90 9.93 1.09 -2.35
CA SER A 90 9.09 0.60 -3.44
C SER A 90 9.29 -0.90 -3.68
N ALA A 91 10.52 -1.42 -3.54
CA ALA A 91 10.80 -2.85 -3.62
C ALA A 91 10.11 -3.63 -2.50
N ALA A 92 10.18 -3.13 -1.25
CA ALA A 92 9.47 -3.73 -0.12
C ALA A 92 7.96 -3.76 -0.35
N TRP A 93 7.37 -2.66 -0.85
CA TRP A 93 5.95 -2.61 -1.20
C TRP A 93 5.59 -3.58 -2.33
N ARG A 94 6.41 -3.65 -3.38
CA ARG A 94 6.20 -4.57 -4.51
C ARG A 94 6.13 -6.02 -4.06
N LEU A 95 7.04 -6.43 -3.18
CA LEU A 95 7.07 -7.78 -2.60
C LEU A 95 5.78 -8.07 -1.82
N ARG A 96 5.37 -7.16 -0.93
CA ARG A 96 4.15 -7.31 -0.10
C ARG A 96 2.87 -7.35 -0.93
N LEU A 97 2.83 -6.60 -2.03
CA LEU A 97 1.67 -6.48 -2.93
C LEU A 97 1.65 -7.52 -4.06
N GLY A 98 2.56 -8.51 -4.01
CA GLY A 98 2.61 -9.60 -4.98
C GLY A 98 2.89 -9.13 -6.41
N TYR A 99 3.70 -8.09 -6.58
CA TYR A 99 4.32 -7.83 -7.87
C TYR A 99 5.36 -8.93 -8.07
N ALA A 100 5.15 -9.78 -9.10
CA ALA A 100 6.09 -10.83 -9.44
C ALA A 100 7.50 -10.24 -9.52
N ASP A 101 8.43 -10.93 -8.85
CA ASP A 101 9.78 -10.45 -8.64
C ASP A 101 10.45 -10.18 -10.00
N ALA A 102 10.57 -8.90 -10.35
CA ALA A 102 11.37 -8.46 -11.49
C ALA A 102 12.82 -8.22 -11.06
N LEU A 103 13.27 -8.85 -9.95
CA LEU A 103 14.69 -9.04 -9.67
C LEU A 103 15.26 -10.13 -10.59
N VAL A 104 15.26 -9.87 -11.90
CA VAL A 104 16.40 -10.27 -12.72
C VAL A 104 17.39 -9.12 -12.59
N PRO A 105 18.46 -9.22 -11.78
CA PRO A 105 19.51 -8.22 -11.83
C PRO A 105 20.04 -8.13 -13.27
N PRO A 106 20.44 -6.94 -13.77
CA PRO A 106 21.13 -6.88 -15.06
C PRO A 106 22.34 -7.80 -14.97
N ALA A 107 22.40 -8.80 -15.85
CA ALA A 107 23.53 -9.71 -15.93
C ALA A 107 24.83 -8.88 -15.95
N CYS A 108 25.73 -9.15 -15.00
CA CYS A 108 27.07 -8.57 -15.00
C CYS A 108 27.67 -8.73 -16.41
N PRO A 109 28.24 -7.67 -17.02
CA PRO A 109 28.99 -7.85 -18.25
C PRO A 109 30.18 -8.76 -17.93
N THR A 110 30.21 -9.94 -18.54
CA THR A 110 31.41 -10.77 -18.61
C THR A 110 32.44 -9.95 -19.39
N ALA A 111 33.43 -9.41 -18.69
CA ALA A 111 34.63 -8.92 -19.32
C ALA A 111 35.42 -10.15 -19.80
N GLU A 112 35.49 -10.31 -21.13
CA GLU A 112 36.51 -11.13 -21.81
C GLU A 112 37.92 -10.60 -21.54
#